data_AF-A0AAU8FYQ8-F1
#
_entry.id   AF-A0AAU8FYQ8-F1
#
_cell.length_a   1.000
_cell.length_b   1.000
_cell.length_c   1.000
_cell.angle_alpha   90.00
_cell.angle_beta   90.00
_cell.angle_gamma   90.00
#
_symmetry.space_group_name_H-M   'P 1'
#
loop_
_entity.id
_entity.type
_entity.pdbx_description
1 polymer ?
#
loop_
_entity_poly.entity_id
_entity_poly.type
_entity_poly.pdbx_seq_one_letter_code
_entity_poly.pdbx_strand_id
1 'polypeptide(L)'
;MDNKQNVGSSKSLFVLGLVLLLVMVAGAVALVWLLWLGFTSLEDDVAKAMITASGGVLAAALTVVVTKIMDTRREIKKELRQLYAEPYQKYITAMFDMMLSVRNGGGSTVDAANVEAMNQFSRSLILWGSDKAVAQWAEFRMTDWDAVPTNERAVRQITSMTQLMLAMRSDFGHKNRGVDDRQIASVFLTADAIQSVFGGRSAINATAAPQVSAPASAPVTSPEAPKRGQRPQPRSSKRQKGH
;
A
#
# COMPACT_ATOMS: atom_id res chain seq x y z
N MET A 1 -14.92 -39.92 18.67
CA MET A 1 -13.60 -39.59 18.10
C MET A 1 -13.62 -38.11 17.77
N ASP A 2 -12.87 -37.39 18.61
CA ASP A 2 -12.65 -35.95 18.65
C ASP A 2 -12.09 -35.37 17.36
N ASN A 3 -12.30 -34.06 17.13
CA ASN A 3 -11.21 -33.09 16.89
C ASN A 3 -11.80 -31.68 16.61
N LYS A 4 -12.24 -30.96 17.65
CA LYS A 4 -12.47 -29.49 17.55
C LYS A 4 -11.17 -28.77 17.94
N GLN A 5 -10.30 -28.53 16.97
CA GLN A 5 -9.03 -27.83 17.20
C GLN A 5 -9.24 -26.31 17.40
N ASN A 6 -9.00 -25.89 18.64
CA ASN A 6 -8.00 -24.89 19.02
C ASN A 6 -7.83 -23.62 18.13
N VAL A 7 -8.90 -22.83 17.98
CA VAL A 7 -8.82 -21.43 17.50
C VAL A 7 -8.68 -20.43 18.67
N GLY A 8 -8.56 -20.92 19.92
CA GLY A 8 -8.52 -20.08 21.13
C GLY A 8 -7.13 -19.58 21.56
N SER A 9 -6.04 -20.12 21.00
CA SER A 9 -4.69 -19.92 21.54
C SER A 9 -4.05 -18.54 21.21
N SER A 10 -4.40 -17.90 20.09
CA SER A 10 -3.77 -16.61 19.73
C SER A 10 -4.19 -15.47 20.64
N LYS A 11 -5.47 -15.46 21.07
CA LYS A 11 -6.02 -14.45 21.98
C LYS A 11 -5.47 -14.62 23.40
N SER A 12 -5.31 -15.85 23.88
CA SER A 12 -4.75 -16.12 25.20
C SER A 12 -3.26 -15.78 25.28
N LEU A 13 -2.48 -15.97 24.22
CA LEU A 13 -1.08 -15.53 24.14
C LEU A 13 -0.95 -14.00 24.16
N PHE A 14 -1.83 -13.27 23.47
CA PHE A 14 -1.83 -11.81 23.48
C PHE A 14 -2.22 -11.26 24.87
N VAL A 15 -3.23 -11.86 25.50
CA VAL A 15 -3.64 -11.53 26.87
C VAL A 15 -2.52 -11.83 27.86
N LEU A 16 -1.84 -12.97 27.73
CA LEU A 16 -0.69 -13.33 28.58
C LEU A 16 0.46 -12.33 28.43
N GLY A 17 0.77 -11.89 27.20
CA GLY A 17 1.77 -10.86 26.95
C GLY A 17 1.41 -9.51 27.56
N LEU A 18 0.14 -9.11 27.47
CA LEU A 18 -0.36 -7.86 28.07
C LEU A 18 -0.32 -7.91 29.60
N VAL A 19 -0.68 -9.06 30.20
CA VAL A 19 -0.59 -9.28 31.65
C VAL A 19 0.87 -9.24 32.11
N LEU A 20 1.78 -9.88 31.38
CA LEU A 20 3.20 -9.90 31.73
C LEU A 20 3.83 -8.50 31.64
N LEU A 21 3.45 -7.71 30.64
CA LEU A 21 3.84 -6.30 30.52
C LEU A 21 3.30 -5.47 31.70
N LEU A 22 2.03 -5.65 32.06
CA LEU A 22 1.41 -4.97 33.21
C LEU A 22 2.10 -5.31 34.52
N VAL A 23 2.48 -6.58 34.73
CA VAL A 23 3.24 -7.02 35.91
C VAL A 23 4.63 -6.36 35.94
N MET A 24 5.29 -6.27 34.79
CA MET A 24 6.60 -5.61 34.70
C MET A 24 6.51 -4.11 35.02
N VAL A 25 5.49 -3.43 34.51
CA VAL A 25 5.23 -2.01 34.77
C VAL A 25 4.83 -1.80 36.24
N ALA A 26 3.95 -2.64 36.78
CA ALA A 26 3.55 -2.58 38.18
C ALA A 26 4.74 -2.83 39.12
N GLY A 27 5.62 -3.78 38.78
CA GLY A 27 6.87 -4.03 39.50
C GLY A 27 7.82 -2.83 39.47
N ALA A 28 7.93 -2.16 38.32
CA ALA A 28 8.71 -0.94 38.20
C ALA A 28 8.11 0.22 39.02
N VAL A 29 6.79 0.40 39.00
CA VAL A 29 6.09 1.41 39.80
C VAL A 29 6.22 1.12 41.30
N ALA A 30 6.10 -0.15 41.71
CA ALA A 30 6.28 -0.57 43.10
C ALA A 30 7.72 -0.35 43.58
N LEU A 31 8.72 -0.61 42.73
CA LEU A 31 10.12 -0.29 43.01
C LEU A 31 10.33 1.21 43.20
N VAL A 32 9.76 2.04 42.31
CA VAL A 32 9.82 3.50 42.44
C VAL A 32 9.15 3.97 43.73
N TRP A 33 8.00 3.40 44.09
CA TRP A 33 7.28 3.75 45.32
C TRP A 33 8.04 3.33 46.58
N LEU A 34 8.63 2.13 46.59
CA LEU A 34 9.45 1.62 47.69
C LEU A 34 10.72 2.45 47.89
N LEU A 35 11.34 2.88 46.78
CA LEU A 35 12.43 3.83 46.81
C LEU A 35 11.96 5.17 47.40
N TRP A 36 10.82 5.70 46.96
CA TRP A 36 10.28 6.99 47.43
C TRP A 36 9.97 6.99 48.93
N LEU A 37 9.46 5.87 49.47
CA LEU A 37 9.23 5.70 50.90
C LEU A 37 10.55 5.73 51.71
N GLY A 38 11.59 5.09 51.18
CA GLY A 38 12.95 5.15 51.75
C GLY A 38 13.61 6.54 51.67
N PHE A 39 13.25 7.35 50.66
CA PHE A 39 13.75 8.71 50.48
C PHE A 39 13.22 9.71 51.53
N THR A 40 12.03 9.51 52.09
CA THR A 40 11.44 10.46 53.05
C THR A 40 12.13 10.50 54.43
N SER A 41 13.10 9.61 54.67
CA SER A 41 13.77 9.45 55.97
C SER A 41 15.26 9.88 55.96
N LEU A 42 15.77 10.49 54.88
CA LEU A 42 17.20 10.75 54.65
C LEU A 42 17.55 12.26 54.63
N GLU A 43 18.78 12.59 55.02
CA GLU A 43 19.37 13.95 54.88
C GLU A 43 19.47 14.40 53.41
N ASP A 44 19.37 15.71 53.21
CA ASP A 44 19.13 16.36 51.91
C ASP A 44 20.23 16.08 50.86
N ASP A 45 21.47 15.84 51.28
CA ASP A 45 22.59 15.50 50.37
C ASP A 45 22.65 14.02 49.98
N VAL A 46 22.28 13.11 50.89
CA VAL A 46 22.21 11.67 50.59
C VAL A 46 21.05 11.41 49.62
N ALA A 47 19.94 12.13 49.78
CA ALA A 47 18.82 12.08 48.85
C ALA A 47 19.22 12.49 47.42
N LYS A 48 20.00 13.57 47.24
CA LYS A 48 20.47 14.02 45.92
C LYS A 48 21.39 13.00 45.23
N ALA A 49 22.33 12.41 45.98
CA ALA A 49 23.23 11.38 45.46
C ALA A 49 22.45 10.12 45.00
N MET A 50 21.47 9.70 45.81
CA MET A 50 20.64 8.53 45.50
C MET A 50 19.66 8.78 44.33
N ILE A 51 19.10 9.99 44.20
CA ILE A 51 18.29 10.37 43.03
C ILE A 51 19.14 10.33 41.76
N THR A 52 20.38 10.83 41.82
CA THR A 52 21.30 10.83 40.67
C THR A 52 21.67 9.41 40.26
N ALA A 53 22.02 8.55 41.23
CA ALA A 53 22.35 7.16 40.97
C ALA A 53 21.16 6.37 40.40
N SER A 54 19.98 6.48 41.02
CA SER A 54 18.77 5.81 40.55
C SER A 54 18.29 6.32 39.18
N GLY A 55 18.36 7.63 38.95
CA GLY A 55 18.07 8.24 37.65
C GLY A 55 18.99 7.73 36.54
N GLY A 56 20.28 7.58 36.82
CA GLY A 56 21.25 7.01 35.88
C GLY A 56 20.93 5.56 35.50
N VAL A 57 20.59 4.72 36.48
CA VAL A 57 20.22 3.32 36.24
C VAL A 57 18.91 3.23 35.43
N LEU A 58 17.90 4.04 35.76
CA LEU A 58 16.64 4.08 35.02
C LEU A 58 16.85 4.56 33.58
N ALA A 59 17.65 5.61 33.37
CA ALA A 59 17.97 6.12 32.04
C ALA A 59 18.72 5.08 31.19
N ALA A 60 19.68 4.37 31.80
CA ALA A 60 20.39 3.29 31.13
C ALA A 60 19.43 2.14 30.74
N ALA A 61 18.55 1.72 31.65
CA ALA A 61 17.56 0.67 31.38
C ALA A 61 16.60 1.06 30.24
N LEU A 62 16.06 2.28 30.25
CA LEU A 62 15.22 2.80 29.16
C LEU A 62 15.96 2.83 27.83
N THR A 63 17.22 3.27 27.84
CA THR A 63 18.08 3.30 26.65
C THR A 63 18.28 1.91 26.06
N VAL A 64 18.52 0.89 26.89
CA VAL A 64 18.67 -0.50 26.45
C VAL A 64 17.39 -1.02 25.80
N VAL A 65 16.23 -0.76 26.40
CA VAL A 65 14.93 -1.19 25.85
C VAL A 65 14.67 -0.53 24.49
N VAL A 66 14.84 0.78 24.39
CA VAL A 66 14.64 1.52 23.13
C VAL A 66 15.60 1.01 22.06
N THR A 67 16.86 0.81 22.41
CA THR A 67 17.89 0.31 21.50
C THR A 67 17.51 -1.08 20.97
N LYS A 68 17.11 -1.99 21.85
CA LYS A 68 16.71 -3.35 21.45
C LYS A 68 15.52 -3.35 20.50
N ILE A 69 14.51 -2.52 20.76
CA ILE A 69 13.35 -2.38 19.87
C ILE A 69 13.77 -1.84 18.49
N MET A 70 14.66 -0.86 18.46
CA MET A 70 15.17 -0.30 17.21
C MET A 70 16.00 -1.32 16.43
N ASP A 71 16.84 -2.09 17.09
CA ASP A 71 17.70 -3.08 16.47
C ASP A 71 16.90 -4.24 15.88
N THR A 72 15.92 -4.79 16.62
CA THR A 72 15.03 -5.82 16.07
C THR A 72 14.27 -5.32 14.84
N ARG A 73 13.77 -4.08 14.87
CA ARG A 73 13.10 -3.49 13.70
C ARG A 73 14.04 -3.29 12.51
N ARG A 74 15.31 -2.97 12.77
CA ARG A 74 16.32 -2.80 11.71
C ARG A 74 16.74 -4.14 11.11
N GLU A 75 16.87 -5.16 11.95
CA GLU A 75 17.23 -6.52 11.56
C GLU A 75 16.16 -7.15 10.68
N ILE A 76 14.89 -7.12 11.10
CA ILE A 76 13.75 -7.59 10.29
C ILE A 76 13.72 -6.89 8.92
N LYS A 77 13.92 -5.57 8.88
CA LYS A 77 13.98 -4.82 7.62
C LYS A 77 15.20 -5.18 6.78
N LYS A 78 16.31 -5.58 7.39
CA LYS A 78 17.51 -6.02 6.68
C LYS A 78 17.27 -7.38 6.03
N GLU A 79 16.70 -8.32 6.77
CA GLU A 79 16.35 -9.66 6.27
C GLU A 79 15.30 -9.59 5.16
N LEU A 80 14.22 -8.84 5.35
CA LEU A 80 13.20 -8.64 4.31
C LEU A 80 13.79 -8.07 3.01
N ARG A 81 14.70 -7.09 3.10
CA ARG A 81 15.37 -6.54 1.92
C ARG A 81 16.22 -7.56 1.18
N GLN A 82 16.82 -8.51 1.88
CA GLN A 82 17.56 -9.60 1.24
C GLN A 82 16.61 -10.54 0.49
N LEU A 83 15.43 -10.82 1.05
CA LEU A 83 14.42 -11.67 0.43
C LEU A 83 13.75 -11.01 -0.81
N TYR A 84 13.62 -9.68 -0.84
CA TYR A 84 13.09 -8.95 -2.00
C TYR A 84 14.09 -8.79 -3.14
N ALA A 85 15.39 -8.72 -2.83
CA ALA A 85 16.41 -8.28 -3.79
C ALA A 85 16.39 -9.13 -5.07
N GLU A 86 16.47 -10.45 -4.93
CA GLU A 86 16.55 -11.36 -6.08
C GLU A 86 15.25 -11.42 -6.89
N PRO A 87 14.04 -11.63 -6.30
CA PRO A 87 12.81 -11.68 -7.07
C PRO A 87 12.45 -10.36 -7.75
N TYR A 88 12.67 -9.22 -7.09
CA TYR A 88 12.39 -7.91 -7.68
C TYR A 88 13.39 -7.57 -8.78
N GLN A 89 14.67 -7.94 -8.62
CA GLN A 89 15.66 -7.79 -9.68
C GLN A 89 15.29 -8.63 -10.91
N LYS A 90 14.94 -9.90 -10.74
CA LYS A 90 14.47 -10.77 -11.83
C LYS A 90 13.25 -10.21 -12.55
N TYR A 91 12.28 -9.68 -11.79
CA TYR A 91 11.11 -9.00 -12.35
C TYR A 91 11.51 -7.80 -13.22
N ILE A 92 12.33 -6.89 -12.68
CA ILE A 92 12.75 -5.68 -13.38
C ILE A 92 13.52 -6.07 -14.65
N THR A 93 14.45 -7.00 -14.58
CA THR A 93 15.22 -7.47 -15.74
C THR A 93 14.30 -8.05 -16.82
N ALA A 94 13.42 -8.99 -16.48
CA ALA A 94 12.49 -9.59 -17.44
C ALA A 94 11.56 -8.54 -18.09
N MET A 95 11.13 -7.55 -17.32
CA MET A 95 10.34 -6.43 -17.82
C MET A 95 11.12 -5.58 -18.84
N PHE A 96 12.38 -5.25 -18.54
CA PHE A 96 13.24 -4.51 -19.45
C PHE A 96 13.58 -5.30 -20.71
N ASP A 97 13.87 -6.60 -20.58
CA ASP A 97 14.15 -7.49 -21.70
C ASP A 97 12.96 -7.57 -22.65
N MET A 98 11.74 -7.66 -22.11
CA MET A 98 10.50 -7.63 -22.89
C MET A 98 10.28 -6.28 -23.59
N MET A 99 10.64 -5.17 -22.95
CA MET A 99 10.51 -3.84 -23.56
C MET A 99 11.55 -3.60 -24.67
N LEU A 100 12.80 -4.03 -24.43
CA LEU A 100 13.91 -3.89 -25.37
C LEU A 100 13.76 -4.79 -26.60
N SER A 101 13.23 -6.01 -26.45
CA SER A 101 12.98 -6.91 -27.57
C SER A 101 12.05 -6.29 -28.60
N VAL A 102 10.93 -5.73 -28.13
CA VAL A 102 9.96 -4.98 -28.95
C VAL A 102 10.60 -3.78 -29.63
N ARG A 103 11.46 -3.02 -28.93
CA ARG A 103 12.12 -1.83 -29.49
C ARG A 103 13.12 -2.19 -30.59
N ASN A 104 13.81 -3.32 -30.47
CA ASN A 104 14.87 -3.72 -31.39
C ASN A 104 14.34 -4.46 -32.64
N GLY A 105 13.02 -4.46 -32.87
CA GLY A 105 12.41 -5.09 -34.04
C GLY A 105 12.38 -6.63 -33.98
N GLY A 106 12.85 -7.22 -32.88
CA GLY A 106 12.48 -8.58 -32.53
C GLY A 106 11.00 -8.55 -32.16
N GLY A 107 10.20 -9.45 -32.73
CA GLY A 107 8.80 -9.58 -32.30
C GLY A 107 8.71 -9.71 -30.77
N SER A 108 7.54 -9.43 -30.19
CA SER A 108 7.29 -9.52 -28.75
C SER A 108 7.50 -10.94 -28.23
N THR A 109 8.75 -11.39 -28.06
CA THR A 109 9.08 -12.74 -27.63
C THR A 109 9.11 -12.75 -26.12
N VAL A 110 7.96 -13.06 -25.53
CA VAL A 110 7.90 -13.53 -24.15
C VAL A 110 8.55 -14.90 -24.12
N ASP A 111 9.79 -14.98 -23.65
CA ASP A 111 10.48 -16.25 -23.43
C ASP A 111 9.97 -16.93 -22.15
N ALA A 112 10.14 -18.25 -22.06
CA ALA A 112 9.82 -19.05 -20.88
C ALA A 112 10.52 -18.50 -19.63
N ALA A 113 11.74 -17.97 -19.77
CA ALA A 113 12.46 -17.31 -18.69
C ALA A 113 11.73 -16.07 -18.15
N ASN A 114 11.10 -15.26 -19.02
CA ASN A 114 10.33 -14.09 -18.61
C ASN A 114 9.06 -14.48 -17.87
N VAL A 115 8.36 -15.53 -18.34
CA VAL A 115 7.18 -16.08 -17.65
C VAL A 115 7.54 -16.60 -16.27
N GLU A 116 8.65 -17.35 -16.16
CA GLU A 116 9.12 -17.88 -14.88
C GLU A 116 9.52 -16.74 -13.92
N ALA A 117 10.17 -15.69 -14.41
CA ALA A 117 10.48 -14.51 -13.61
C ALA A 117 9.23 -13.82 -13.05
N MET A 118 8.16 -13.68 -13.86
CA MET A 118 6.88 -13.12 -13.41
C MET A 118 6.17 -14.01 -12.38
N ASN A 119 6.28 -15.33 -12.53
CA ASN A 119 5.73 -16.29 -11.57
C ASN A 119 6.49 -16.26 -10.24
N GLN A 120 7.83 -16.23 -10.27
CA GLN A 120 8.67 -16.08 -9.08
C GLN A 120 8.37 -14.77 -8.37
N PHE A 121 8.28 -13.67 -9.11
CA PHE A 121 7.87 -12.37 -8.57
C PHE A 121 6.53 -12.45 -7.85
N SER A 122 5.51 -13.03 -8.48
CA SER A 122 4.17 -13.17 -7.88
C SER A 122 4.19 -13.99 -6.59
N ARG A 123 4.96 -15.09 -6.55
CA ARG A 123 5.12 -15.92 -5.33
C ARG A 123 5.82 -15.14 -4.22
N SER A 124 6.89 -14.42 -4.55
CA SER A 124 7.62 -13.60 -3.59
C SER A 124 6.77 -12.45 -3.06
N LEU A 125 5.92 -11.86 -3.90
CA LEU A 125 5.01 -10.79 -3.51
C LEU A 125 3.95 -11.27 -2.53
N ILE A 126 3.41 -12.48 -2.70
CA ILE A 126 2.45 -13.08 -1.76
C ILE A 126 3.10 -13.38 -0.41
N LEU A 127 4.35 -13.86 -0.41
CA LEU A 127 4.99 -14.32 0.80
C LEU A 127 5.57 -13.17 1.64
N TRP A 128 6.14 -12.16 0.97
CA TRP A 128 6.88 -11.10 1.64
C TRP A 128 6.44 -9.70 1.23
N GLY A 129 5.75 -9.51 0.10
CA GLY A 129 5.47 -8.18 -0.46
C GLY A 129 4.65 -7.31 0.48
N SER A 130 4.86 -5.99 0.43
CA SER A 130 4.01 -5.08 1.20
C SER A 130 2.58 -5.05 0.66
N ASP A 131 1.62 -4.71 1.52
CA ASP A 131 0.22 -4.56 1.14
C ASP A 131 0.04 -3.66 -0.09
N LYS A 132 0.87 -2.61 -0.21
CA LYS A 132 0.86 -1.69 -1.35
C LYS A 132 1.35 -2.36 -2.63
N ALA A 133 2.45 -3.10 -2.56
CA ALA A 133 3.02 -3.76 -3.74
C ALA A 133 2.08 -4.87 -4.24
N VAL A 134 1.49 -5.65 -3.31
CA VAL A 134 0.46 -6.65 -3.62
C VAL A 134 -0.75 -6.02 -4.28
N ALA A 135 -1.28 -4.92 -3.73
CA ALA A 135 -2.44 -4.23 -4.30
C ALA A 135 -2.18 -3.72 -5.72
N GLN A 136 -1.02 -3.09 -5.96
CA GLN A 136 -0.63 -2.57 -7.27
C GLN A 136 -0.45 -3.69 -8.31
N TRP A 137 0.17 -4.81 -7.92
CA TRP A 137 0.30 -5.97 -8.80
C TRP A 137 -1.05 -6.63 -9.10
N ALA A 138 -1.91 -6.76 -8.09
CA ALA A 138 -3.26 -7.31 -8.26
C ALA A 138 -4.08 -6.44 -9.22
N GLU A 139 -4.06 -5.12 -9.04
CA GLU A 139 -4.73 -4.16 -9.93
C GLU A 139 -4.25 -4.31 -11.38
N PHE A 140 -2.93 -4.38 -11.59
CA PHE A 140 -2.35 -4.61 -12.92
C PHE A 140 -2.80 -5.92 -13.57
N ARG A 141 -2.86 -7.01 -12.78
CA ARG A 141 -3.23 -8.36 -13.26
C ARG A 141 -4.74 -8.55 -13.49
N MET A 142 -5.57 -7.84 -12.72
CA MET A 142 -7.02 -7.90 -12.84
C MET A 142 -7.57 -6.93 -13.90
N THR A 143 -6.74 -5.98 -14.35
CA THR A 143 -7.11 -5.07 -15.44
C THR A 143 -7.19 -5.85 -16.75
N ASP A 144 -8.38 -5.84 -17.36
CA ASP A 144 -8.57 -6.28 -18.73
C ASP A 144 -8.00 -5.22 -19.68
N TRP A 145 -6.74 -5.42 -20.07
CA TRP A 145 -6.04 -4.49 -20.96
C TRP A 145 -6.68 -4.38 -22.34
N ASP A 146 -7.43 -5.39 -22.79
CA ASP A 146 -8.10 -5.37 -24.09
C ASP A 146 -9.37 -4.50 -24.09
N ALA A 147 -10.03 -4.39 -22.93
CA ALA A 147 -11.14 -3.47 -22.73
C ALA A 147 -10.70 -2.00 -22.58
N VAL A 148 -9.42 -1.74 -22.29
CA VAL A 148 -8.91 -0.36 -22.16
C VAL A 148 -8.78 0.30 -23.55
N PRO A 149 -9.36 1.50 -23.74
CA PRO A 149 -9.23 2.26 -24.99
C PRO A 149 -7.77 2.43 -25.41
N THR A 150 -7.48 2.23 -26.70
CA THR A 150 -6.11 2.26 -27.24
C THR A 150 -5.36 3.57 -26.92
N ASN A 151 -6.08 4.70 -26.91
CA ASN A 151 -5.55 6.02 -26.58
C ASN A 151 -5.10 6.17 -25.12
N GLU A 152 -5.64 5.37 -24.19
CA GLU A 152 -5.28 5.40 -22.77
C GLU A 152 -4.43 4.20 -22.33
N ARG A 153 -4.43 3.11 -23.10
CA ARG A 153 -3.82 1.83 -22.74
C ARG A 153 -2.35 1.99 -22.35
N ALA A 154 -1.55 2.65 -23.20
CA ALA A 154 -0.12 2.85 -22.93
C ALA A 154 0.11 3.65 -21.64
N VAL A 155 -0.67 4.72 -21.42
CA VAL A 155 -0.55 5.58 -20.23
C VAL A 155 -0.87 4.79 -18.98
N ARG A 156 -1.95 4.02 -18.99
CA ARG A 156 -2.37 3.21 -17.84
C ARG A 156 -1.39 2.08 -17.56
N GLN A 157 -0.90 1.38 -18.59
CA GLN A 157 0.10 0.32 -18.42
C GLN A 157 1.39 0.86 -17.79
N ILE A 158 1.95 1.92 -18.36
CA ILE A 158 3.17 2.54 -17.84
C ILE A 158 2.94 3.06 -16.42
N THR A 159 1.81 3.71 -16.16
CA THR A 159 1.47 4.22 -14.83
C THR A 159 1.39 3.09 -13.80
N SER A 160 0.64 2.02 -14.07
CA SER A 160 0.53 0.85 -13.17
C SER A 160 1.89 0.20 -12.92
N MET A 161 2.74 0.08 -13.95
CA MET A 161 4.09 -0.46 -13.79
C MET A 161 4.97 0.44 -12.92
N THR A 162 4.91 1.77 -13.11
CA THR A 162 5.67 2.73 -12.30
C THR A 162 5.20 2.78 -10.86
N GLN A 163 3.89 2.65 -10.61
CA GLN A 163 3.34 2.61 -9.26
C GLN A 163 3.74 1.33 -8.52
N LEU A 164 3.77 0.20 -9.22
CA LEU A 164 4.34 -1.03 -8.67
C LEU A 164 5.83 -0.86 -8.33
N MET A 165 6.62 -0.22 -9.20
CA MET A 165 8.02 0.08 -8.92
C MET A 165 8.22 1.02 -7.73
N LEU A 166 7.34 2.01 -7.55
CA LEU A 166 7.35 2.89 -6.37
C LEU A 166 6.99 2.13 -5.09
N ALA A 167 6.05 1.18 -5.17
CA ALA A 167 5.72 0.29 -4.06
C ALA A 167 6.94 -0.59 -3.70
N MET A 168 7.57 -1.22 -4.69
CA MET A 168 8.80 -2.00 -4.48
C MET A 168 9.94 -1.15 -3.87
N ARG A 169 10.13 0.09 -4.33
CA ARG A 169 11.10 1.03 -3.71
C ARG A 169 10.77 1.33 -2.25
N SER A 170 9.49 1.42 -1.93
CA SER A 170 9.05 1.65 -0.55
C SER A 170 9.39 0.45 0.35
N ASP A 171 9.34 -0.77 -0.18
CA ASP A 171 9.73 -2.00 0.53
C ASP A 171 11.23 -1.99 0.91
N PHE A 172 12.08 -1.37 0.09
CA PHE A 172 13.50 -1.15 0.42
C PHE A 172 13.75 0.00 1.41
N GLY A 173 12.71 0.73 1.83
CA GLY A 173 12.78 1.82 2.78
C GLY A 173 12.92 3.21 2.14
N HIS A 174 12.76 3.33 0.82
CA HIS A 174 12.72 4.64 0.17
C HIS A 174 11.40 5.35 0.45
N LYS A 175 11.46 6.62 0.87
CA LYS A 175 10.27 7.44 1.16
C LYS A 175 9.59 7.99 -0.10
N ASN A 176 10.19 7.80 -1.28
CA ASN A 176 9.75 8.34 -2.58
C ASN A 176 9.40 9.84 -2.55
N ARG A 177 10.10 10.63 -1.72
CA ARG A 177 9.90 12.08 -1.67
C ARG A 177 10.37 12.70 -2.97
N GLY A 178 9.44 13.33 -3.68
CA GLY A 178 9.71 14.01 -4.95
C GLY A 178 9.87 13.08 -6.13
N VAL A 179 9.66 11.76 -5.99
CA VAL A 179 9.72 10.79 -7.09
C VAL A 179 8.32 10.30 -7.41
N ASP A 180 7.82 10.70 -8.58
CA ASP A 180 6.50 10.35 -9.09
C ASP A 180 6.57 9.32 -10.24
N ASP A 181 5.40 8.89 -10.70
CA ASP A 181 5.24 7.94 -11.81
C ASP A 181 6.03 8.38 -13.05
N ARG A 182 6.01 9.69 -13.37
CA ARG A 182 6.71 10.26 -14.52
C ARG A 182 8.23 10.15 -14.38
N GLN A 183 8.76 10.40 -13.19
CA GLN A 183 10.20 10.32 -12.94
C GLN A 183 10.70 8.88 -12.98
N ILE A 184 9.95 7.92 -12.42
CA ILE A 184 10.29 6.51 -12.60
C ILE A 184 10.19 6.11 -14.08
N ALA A 185 9.14 6.55 -14.79
CA ALA A 185 9.00 6.30 -16.21
C ALA A 185 10.19 6.82 -17.03
N SER A 186 10.77 7.96 -16.60
CA SER A 186 11.90 8.58 -17.30
C SER A 186 13.18 7.76 -17.32
N VAL A 187 13.32 6.78 -16.42
CA VAL A 187 14.47 5.87 -16.39
C VAL A 187 14.47 4.91 -17.58
N PHE A 188 13.29 4.59 -18.13
CA PHE A 188 13.15 3.58 -19.19
C PHE A 188 12.49 4.10 -20.48
N LEU A 189 11.88 5.28 -20.44
CA LEU A 189 11.31 5.95 -21.62
C LEU A 189 12.17 7.12 -22.07
N THR A 190 12.19 7.37 -23.37
CA THR A 190 12.78 8.59 -23.94
C THR A 190 11.92 9.82 -23.61
N ALA A 191 12.50 11.02 -23.66
CA ALA A 191 11.79 12.27 -23.40
C ALA A 191 10.53 12.43 -24.27
N ASP A 192 10.62 12.08 -25.56
CA ASP A 192 9.50 12.12 -26.50
C ASP A 192 8.40 11.13 -26.12
N ALA A 193 8.77 9.91 -25.71
CA ALA A 193 7.82 8.91 -25.24
C ALA A 193 7.11 9.38 -23.96
N ILE A 194 7.83 9.97 -22.99
CA ILE A 194 7.24 10.54 -21.78
C ILE A 194 6.26 11.66 -22.14
N GLN A 195 6.60 12.53 -23.09
CA GLN A 195 5.71 13.60 -23.52
C GLN A 195 4.46 13.06 -24.22
N SER A 196 4.59 12.02 -25.04
CA SER A 196 3.43 11.39 -25.69
C SER A 196 2.49 10.69 -24.69
N VAL A 197 3.04 10.07 -23.65
CA VAL A 197 2.30 9.28 -22.66
C VAL A 197 1.71 10.17 -21.55
N PHE A 198 2.48 11.12 -21.02
CA PHE A 198 2.07 11.94 -19.88
C PHE A 198 1.71 13.38 -20.25
N GLY A 199 2.11 13.88 -21.42
CA GLY A 199 1.79 15.24 -21.87
C GLY A 199 0.30 15.45 -22.19
N GLY A 200 -0.42 14.39 -22.54
CA GLY A 200 -1.87 14.42 -22.76
C GLY A 200 -2.69 14.72 -21.50
N ARG A 201 -2.23 14.30 -20.30
CA ARG A 201 -2.95 14.45 -19.02
C ARG A 201 -3.24 15.91 -18.64
N SER A 202 -2.39 16.87 -19.06
CA SER A 202 -2.64 18.29 -18.82
C SER A 202 -3.82 18.85 -19.62
N ALA A 203 -4.13 18.29 -20.80
CA ALA A 203 -5.25 18.74 -21.63
C ALA A 203 -6.60 18.15 -21.18
N ILE A 204 -6.59 16.92 -20.63
CA ILE A 204 -7.83 16.23 -20.21
C ILE A 204 -8.40 16.85 -18.92
N ASN A 205 -7.53 17.23 -17.96
CA ASN A 205 -7.97 17.92 -16.74
C ASN A 205 -8.38 19.38 -16.97
N ALA A 206 -7.95 20.02 -18.07
CA ALA A 206 -8.41 21.36 -18.45
C ALA A 206 -9.84 21.34 -19.03
N THR A 207 -10.29 20.20 -19.54
CA THR A 207 -11.62 20.05 -20.18
C THR A 207 -12.67 19.47 -19.21
N ALA A 208 -12.24 18.89 -18.09
CA ALA A 208 -13.11 18.29 -17.07
C ALA A 208 -13.44 19.21 -15.89
N ALA A 209 -13.15 20.52 -15.99
CA ALA A 209 -13.65 21.48 -15.02
C ALA A 209 -15.16 21.74 -15.30
N PRO A 210 -16.07 21.45 -14.37
CA PRO A 210 -17.47 21.83 -14.54
C PRO A 210 -17.51 23.35 -14.57
N GLN A 211 -17.98 23.92 -15.68
CA GLN A 211 -18.37 25.31 -15.76
C GLN A 211 -19.51 25.54 -14.76
N VAL A 212 -19.15 25.95 -13.54
CA VAL A 212 -20.08 26.48 -12.56
C VAL A 212 -20.58 27.81 -13.11
N SER A 213 -21.66 27.75 -13.87
CA SER A 213 -22.44 28.92 -14.25
C SER A 213 -23.69 28.94 -13.38
N ALA A 214 -23.80 29.96 -12.54
CA ALA A 214 -25.03 30.34 -11.85
C ALA A 214 -25.03 31.88 -11.71
N PRO A 215 -26.19 32.54 -11.59
CA PRO A 215 -27.52 32.24 -12.14
C PRO A 215 -28.05 33.42 -12.98
N ALA A 216 -28.81 33.15 -14.04
CA ALA A 216 -29.61 34.19 -14.71
C ALA A 216 -31.05 34.09 -14.21
N SER A 217 -31.52 35.20 -13.65
CA SER A 217 -32.81 35.45 -13.04
C SER A 217 -33.99 35.03 -13.91
N ALA A 218 -34.97 34.37 -13.30
CA ALA A 218 -36.26 34.05 -13.91
C ALA A 218 -37.05 35.32 -14.30
N PRO A 219 -38.03 35.15 -15.19
CA PRO A 219 -39.36 35.62 -14.85
C PRO A 219 -40.38 34.48 -14.85
N VAL A 220 -41.27 34.60 -13.87
CA VAL A 220 -42.41 33.75 -13.53
C VAL A 220 -43.42 33.68 -14.68
N THR A 221 -43.81 32.47 -15.08
CA THR A 221 -45.14 32.20 -15.65
C THR A 221 -45.74 30.97 -14.99
N SER A 222 -46.92 31.16 -14.40
CA SER A 222 -47.78 30.21 -13.68
C SER A 222 -48.33 29.07 -14.57
N PRO A 223 -48.97 28.03 -13.98
CA PRO A 223 -48.96 26.66 -14.51
C PRO A 223 -50.15 26.37 -15.44
N GLU A 224 -49.89 25.64 -16.52
CA GLU A 224 -50.93 25.05 -17.38
C GLU A 224 -51.14 23.56 -17.03
N ALA A 225 -52.41 23.20 -16.89
CA ALA A 225 -52.93 21.94 -16.36
C ALA A 225 -52.69 20.70 -17.28
N PRO A 226 -52.79 19.46 -16.75
CA PRO A 226 -52.36 18.26 -17.47
C PRO A 226 -53.42 17.76 -18.46
N LYS A 227 -53.03 17.55 -19.73
CA LYS A 227 -53.85 16.80 -20.69
C LYS A 227 -53.77 15.29 -20.44
N ARG A 228 -54.84 14.83 -19.82
CA ARG A 228 -55.38 13.47 -19.76
C ARG A 228 -55.38 12.79 -21.14
N GLY A 229 -54.83 11.58 -21.22
CA GLY A 229 -55.25 10.60 -22.23
C GLY A 229 -54.13 9.99 -23.06
N GLN A 230 -53.63 8.83 -22.63
CA GLN A 230 -53.56 7.62 -23.48
C GLN A 230 -53.32 6.40 -22.59
N ARG A 231 -54.31 5.49 -22.58
CA ARG A 231 -54.24 4.18 -21.94
C ARG A 231 -53.31 3.24 -22.72
N PRO A 232 -52.69 2.26 -22.05
CA PRO A 232 -51.84 1.25 -22.68
C PRO A 232 -52.66 0.20 -23.45
N GLN A 233 -52.18 -0.18 -24.62
CA GLN A 233 -52.66 -1.36 -25.38
C GLN A 233 -51.80 -2.58 -25.01
N PRO A 234 -52.38 -3.75 -24.66
CA PRO A 234 -51.66 -4.98 -24.43
C PRO A 234 -51.76 -5.90 -25.67
N ARG A 235 -50.62 -6.44 -26.15
CA ARG A 235 -50.58 -7.61 -27.04
C ARG A 235 -49.30 -8.38 -26.74
N SER A 236 -49.34 -9.52 -26.07
CA SER A 236 -49.92 -10.84 -26.41
C SER A 236 -48.77 -11.79 -26.71
N SER A 237 -48.66 -12.80 -25.86
CA SER A 237 -47.79 -13.96 -25.98
C SER A 237 -47.88 -14.64 -27.34
N LYS A 238 -46.74 -15.02 -27.92
CA LYS A 238 -46.66 -16.24 -28.73
C LYS A 238 -45.39 -17.00 -28.38
N ARG A 239 -45.62 -17.99 -27.52
CA ARG A 239 -44.91 -19.27 -27.44
C ARG A 239 -44.80 -19.86 -28.86
N GLN A 240 -43.60 -20.24 -29.29
CA GLN A 240 -43.44 -21.18 -30.41
C GLN A 240 -42.48 -22.28 -29.96
N LYS A 241 -43.04 -23.49 -29.88
CA LYS A 241 -42.38 -24.79 -29.72
C LYS A 241 -42.24 -25.42 -31.13
N GLY A 242 -41.24 -26.29 -31.28
CA GLY A 242 -41.08 -27.27 -32.37
C GLY A 242 -40.21 -26.73 -33.52
N HIS A 243 -39.18 -27.42 -34.02
CA HIS A 243 -38.81 -28.83 -33.97
C HIS A 243 -37.31 -29.01 -33.72
#